data_AF-A0A920VW90-F1
#
_entry.id   AF-A0A920VW90-F1
#
_cell.length_a   1.000
_cell.length_b   1.000
_cell.length_c   1.000
_cell.angle_alpha   90.00
_cell.angle_beta   90.00
_cell.angle_gamma   90.00
#
_symmetry.space_group_name_H-M   'P 1'
#
loop_
_entity.id
_entity.type
_entity.pdbx_description
1 polymer ?
#
loop_
_entity_poly.entity_id
_entity_poly.type
_entity_poly.pdbx_seq_one_letter_code
_entity_poly.pdbx_strand_id
1 'polypeptide(L)'
;MAIFTSKEYLPYLTAVLIGVILGVLIFTFINKNNFPAENEIISKNLIGNSFNEAVNKASPSVVNIYSDVLVSDRRSQSPFSDRFNSIFGLNKARIQSSLGSGVIFYSNGYILTNQHVIGDRNVGITVELAMV
;
A
#
# COMPACT_ATOMS: atom_id res chain seq x y z
N MET A 1 -9.83 -84.49 16.99
CA MET A 1 -8.50 -84.00 17.39
C MET A 1 -7.50 -84.55 16.39
N ALA A 2 -7.24 -83.80 15.31
CA ALA A 2 -6.23 -84.16 14.31
C ALA A 2 -5.57 -82.86 13.89
N ILE A 3 -4.30 -82.75 14.27
CA ILE A 3 -3.42 -81.60 14.09
C ILE A 3 -3.08 -81.56 12.60
N PHE A 4 -3.78 -80.73 11.83
CA PHE A 4 -3.39 -80.40 10.48
C PHE A 4 -2.05 -79.68 10.53
N THR A 5 -1.06 -80.29 9.90
CA THR A 5 0.35 -79.89 9.86
C THR A 5 0.53 -78.48 9.32
N SER A 6 0.78 -77.53 10.24
CA SER A 6 0.81 -76.07 10.02
C SER A 6 1.94 -75.54 9.14
N LYS A 7 2.82 -76.41 8.61
CA LYS A 7 4.02 -75.99 7.86
C LYS A 7 3.76 -75.71 6.38
N GLU A 8 2.72 -76.31 5.78
CA GLU A 8 2.46 -76.17 4.33
C GLU A 8 1.75 -74.85 3.96
N TYR A 9 0.97 -74.28 4.90
CA TYR A 9 0.26 -73.00 4.70
C TYR A 9 1.08 -71.78 5.16
N LEU A 10 2.17 -72.01 5.90
CA LEU A 10 3.07 -70.99 6.41
C LEU A 10 3.61 -70.03 5.32
N PRO A 11 4.08 -70.49 4.14
CA PRO A 11 4.61 -69.59 3.11
C PRO A 11 3.54 -68.67 2.51
N TYR A 12 2.31 -69.17 2.32
CA TYR A 12 1.20 -68.38 1.79
C TYR A 12 0.79 -67.27 2.77
N LEU A 13 0.74 -67.59 4.07
CA LEU A 13 0.41 -66.62 5.11
C LEU A 13 1.48 -65.51 5.21
N THR A 14 2.76 -65.88 5.08
CA THR A 14 3.85 -64.89 5.06
C THR A 14 3.82 -63.99 3.82
N ALA A 15 3.47 -64.54 2.64
CA ALA A 15 3.36 -63.75 1.41
C ALA A 15 2.25 -62.70 1.49
N VAL A 16 1.10 -63.05 2.07
CA VAL A 16 -0.02 -62.12 2.27
C VAL A 16 0.36 -61.00 3.25
N LEU A 17 1.00 -61.34 4.37
CA LEU A 17 1.45 -60.35 5.35
C LEU A 17 2.45 -59.35 4.76
N ILE A 18 3.43 -59.84 3.99
CA ILE A 18 4.42 -58.98 3.31
C ILE A 18 3.74 -58.05 2.30
N GLY A 19 2.77 -58.57 1.54
CA GLY A 19 1.99 -57.77 0.59
C GLY A 19 1.21 -56.64 1.26
N VAL A 20 0.55 -56.91 2.39
CA VAL A 20 -0.18 -55.88 3.14
C VAL A 20 0.77 -54.82 3.69
N ILE A 21 1.89 -55.24 4.27
CA ILE A 21 2.90 -54.31 4.82
C ILE A 21 3.45 -53.40 3.72
N LEU A 22 3.83 -53.97 2.57
CA LEU A 22 4.33 -53.19 1.42
C LEU A 22 3.26 -52.26 0.86
N GLY A 23 2.00 -52.71 0.78
CA GLY A 23 0.87 -51.89 0.31
C GLY A 23 0.66 -50.66 1.20
N VAL A 24 0.70 -50.81 2.52
CA VAL A 24 0.58 -49.68 3.47
C VAL A 24 1.79 -48.74 3.38
N LEU A 25 2.99 -49.27 3.19
CA LEU A 25 4.22 -48.49 3.02
C LEU A 25 4.18 -47.65 1.74
N ILE A 26 3.70 -48.22 0.63
CA ILE A 26 3.52 -47.51 -0.64
C ILE A 26 2.39 -46.47 -0.53
N PHE A 27 1.26 -46.83 0.09
CA PHE A 27 0.14 -45.91 0.27
C PHE A 27 0.51 -44.68 1.10
N THR A 28 1.26 -44.87 2.18
CA THR A 28 1.77 -43.77 3.01
C THR A 28 2.82 -42.93 2.29
N PHE A 29 3.66 -43.52 1.44
CA PHE A 29 4.63 -42.79 0.62
C PHE A 29 3.96 -41.94 -0.47
N ILE A 30 2.94 -42.46 -1.16
CA ILE A 30 2.19 -41.71 -2.18
C ILE A 30 1.43 -40.55 -1.53
N ASN A 31 0.80 -40.76 -0.37
CA ASN A 31 0.01 -39.72 0.29
C ASN A 31 0.88 -38.64 0.97
N LYS A 32 2.17 -38.92 1.22
CA LYS A 32 3.15 -37.96 1.77
C LYS A 32 3.60 -36.91 0.76
N ASN A 33 3.31 -37.10 -0.53
CA ASN A 33 3.58 -36.11 -1.59
C ASN A 33 2.47 -35.05 -1.74
N ASN A 34 1.40 -35.11 -0.94
CA ASN A 34 0.47 -34.00 -0.81
C ASN A 34 1.12 -32.93 0.08
N PHE A 35 2.08 -32.19 -0.47
CA PHE A 35 2.64 -30.98 0.15
C PHE A 35 1.53 -29.92 0.28
N PRO A 36 1.03 -29.60 1.49
CA PRO A 36 0.08 -28.52 1.67
C PRO A 36 0.85 -27.38 2.34
N ALA A 37 1.68 -26.64 1.59
CA ALA A 37 2.49 -25.57 2.19
C ALA A 37 2.80 -24.40 1.24
N GLU A 38 1.98 -24.17 0.21
CA GLU A 38 2.11 -22.98 -0.64
C GLU A 38 0.79 -22.22 -0.79
N ASN A 39 -0.34 -22.93 -0.77
CA ASN A 39 -1.66 -22.32 -0.94
C ASN A 39 -2.16 -21.51 0.27
N GLU A 40 -1.64 -21.75 1.48
CA GLU A 40 -2.08 -20.99 2.68
C GLU A 40 -1.51 -19.56 2.71
N ILE A 41 -0.26 -19.38 2.27
CA ILE A 41 0.40 -18.06 2.17
C ILE A 41 -0.24 -17.23 1.04
N ILE A 42 -0.59 -17.88 -0.07
CA ILE A 42 -1.20 -17.23 -1.23
C ILE A 42 -2.65 -16.85 -0.90
N SER A 43 -3.45 -17.73 -0.28
CA SER A 43 -4.83 -17.41 0.11
C SER A 43 -4.93 -16.32 1.18
N LYS A 44 -3.98 -16.24 2.13
CA LYS A 44 -3.93 -15.15 3.12
C LYS A 44 -3.61 -13.79 2.49
N ASN A 45 -2.85 -13.76 1.38
CA ASN A 45 -2.52 -12.52 0.68
C ASN A 45 -3.55 -12.11 -0.38
N LEU A 46 -4.34 -13.06 -0.90
CA LEU A 46 -5.34 -12.81 -1.94
C LEU A 46 -6.72 -12.39 -1.40
N ILE A 47 -7.02 -12.67 -0.12
CA ILE A 47 -8.30 -12.32 0.51
C ILE A 47 -8.05 -11.34 1.67
N GLY A 48 -8.07 -10.04 1.36
CA GLY A 48 -8.33 -8.99 2.36
C GLY A 48 -7.16 -8.14 2.85
N ASN A 49 -6.14 -7.86 2.03
CA ASN A 49 -5.15 -6.84 2.39
C ASN A 49 -5.75 -5.44 2.21
N SER A 50 -6.47 -4.96 3.23
CA SER A 50 -6.88 -3.57 3.33
C SER A 50 -5.65 -2.69 3.59
N PHE A 51 -5.49 -1.62 2.82
CA PHE A 51 -4.44 -0.61 3.06
C PHE A 51 -4.66 0.19 4.36
N ASN A 52 -5.73 -0.10 5.11
CA ASN A 52 -6.08 0.63 6.32
C ASN A 52 -4.94 0.66 7.35
N GLU A 53 -4.18 -0.42 7.54
CA GLU A 53 -3.05 -0.41 8.49
C GLU A 53 -1.96 0.60 8.07
N ALA A 54 -1.58 0.60 6.79
CA ALA A 54 -0.60 1.54 6.25
C ALA A 54 -1.11 2.98 6.32
N VAL A 55 -2.39 3.20 6.00
CA VAL A 55 -3.04 4.51 6.08
C VAL A 55 -3.10 5.00 7.52
N ASN A 56 -3.56 4.19 8.47
CA ASN A 56 -3.63 4.57 9.89
C ASN A 56 -2.25 4.92 10.47
N LYS A 57 -1.20 4.29 9.96
CA LYS A 57 0.18 4.58 10.38
C LYS A 57 0.73 5.85 9.74
N ALA A 58 0.40 6.12 8.48
CA ALA A 58 0.92 7.26 7.73
C ALA A 58 0.11 8.55 7.94
N SER A 59 -1.20 8.43 8.15
CA SER A 59 -2.13 9.56 8.20
C SER A 59 -1.79 10.64 9.23
N PRO A 60 -1.27 10.33 10.43
CA PRO A 60 -0.95 11.39 11.40
C PRO A 60 0.21 12.29 10.95
N SER A 61 0.96 11.88 9.93
CA SER A 61 2.06 12.67 9.36
C SER A 61 1.59 13.59 8.23
N VAL A 62 0.34 13.52 7.80
CA VAL A 62 -0.18 14.33 6.68
C VAL A 62 -0.84 15.59 7.21
N VAL A 63 -0.60 16.70 6.53
CA VAL A 63 -1.17 18.01 6.86
C VAL A 63 -1.85 18.63 5.65
N ASN A 64 -2.82 19.49 5.93
CA ASN A 64 -3.40 20.39 4.94
C ASN A 64 -2.67 21.74 4.98
N ILE A 65 -2.42 22.31 3.81
CA ILE A 65 -1.65 23.54 3.64
C ILE A 65 -2.47 24.52 2.83
N TYR A 66 -2.70 25.68 3.44
CA TYR A 66 -3.32 26.84 2.80
C TYR A 66 -2.24 27.90 2.63
N SER A 67 -2.09 28.43 1.42
CA SER A 67 -1.17 29.54 1.18
C SER A 67 -1.84 30.67 0.43
N ASP A 68 -1.42 31.89 0.72
CA ASP A 68 -1.82 33.08 -0.01
C ASP A 68 -0.60 33.61 -0.78
N VAL A 69 -0.70 33.70 -2.10
CA VAL A 69 0.42 34.05 -2.98
C VAL A 69 0.11 35.35 -3.74
N LEU A 70 1.03 36.31 -3.73
CA LEU A 70 0.94 37.52 -4.54
C LEU A 70 1.28 37.22 -5.99
N VAL A 71 0.26 37.24 -6.83
CA VAL A 71 0.42 37.11 -8.28
C VAL A 71 0.37 38.50 -8.91
N SER A 72 1.42 38.84 -9.64
CA SER A 72 1.43 40.03 -10.49
C SER A 72 0.75 39.67 -11.81
N ASP A 73 -0.31 40.39 -12.17
CA ASP A 73 -1.05 40.16 -13.41
C ASP A 73 -0.24 40.64 -14.62
N ARG A 74 0.80 39.90 -14.99
CA ARG A 74 1.64 40.18 -16.16
C ARG A 74 0.96 39.78 -17.47
N ARG A 75 -0.28 39.28 -17.44
CA ARG A 75 -0.95 38.70 -18.61
C ARG A 75 -1.83 39.68 -19.41
N SER A 76 -1.96 40.93 -18.97
CA SER A 76 -2.67 41.97 -19.75
C SER A 76 -1.69 42.96 -20.41
N GLN A 77 -0.70 42.45 -21.14
CA GLN A 77 0.16 43.26 -22.01
C GLN A 77 -0.50 43.37 -23.39
N SER A 78 -1.63 44.07 -23.47
CA SER A 78 -2.07 44.65 -24.73
C SER A 78 -1.44 46.05 -24.83
N PRO A 79 -0.83 46.43 -25.96
CA PRO A 79 -0.25 47.77 -26.14
C PRO A 79 -1.23 48.93 -25.87
N PHE A 80 -2.54 48.64 -25.96
CA PHE A 80 -3.62 49.59 -25.68
C PHE A 80 -4.03 49.64 -24.19
N SER A 81 -3.87 48.55 -23.43
CA SER A 81 -4.22 48.51 -22.00
C SER A 81 -3.16 49.16 -21.11
N ASP A 82 -1.89 49.12 -21.52
CA ASP A 82 -0.77 49.62 -20.72
C ASP A 82 -0.79 51.15 -20.53
N ARG A 83 -1.28 51.92 -21.51
CA ARG A 83 -1.45 53.39 -21.35
C ARG A 83 -2.61 53.78 -20.45
N PHE A 84 -3.70 53.00 -20.45
CA PHE A 84 -4.82 53.26 -19.55
C PHE A 84 -4.45 52.85 -18.12
N ASN A 85 -3.81 51.69 -17.95
CA ASN A 85 -3.39 51.20 -16.63
C ASN A 85 -2.31 52.07 -15.96
N SER A 86 -1.44 52.73 -16.75
CA SER A 86 -0.44 53.67 -16.21
C SER A 86 -1.02 55.02 -15.76
N ILE A 87 -2.08 55.49 -16.42
CA ILE A 87 -2.80 56.73 -16.04
C ILE A 87 -3.70 56.51 -14.82
N PHE A 88 -4.29 55.31 -14.67
CA PHE A 88 -5.24 54.99 -13.59
C PHE A 88 -4.66 54.12 -12.44
N GLY A 89 -3.37 53.78 -12.47
CA GLY A 89 -2.69 53.06 -11.38
C GLY A 89 -3.21 51.63 -11.13
N LEU A 90 -3.65 50.93 -12.19
CA LEU A 90 -4.40 49.67 -12.07
C LEU A 90 -3.56 48.39 -11.99
N ASN A 91 -2.23 48.48 -11.84
CA ASN A 91 -1.37 47.32 -11.56
C ASN A 91 -1.56 46.83 -10.12
N LYS A 92 -2.74 46.30 -9.81
CA LYS A 92 -3.04 45.74 -8.50
C LYS A 92 -2.51 44.30 -8.46
N ALA A 93 -1.49 44.08 -7.62
CA ALA A 93 -1.13 42.73 -7.23
C ALA A 93 -2.39 42.05 -6.64
N ARG A 94 -2.67 40.81 -7.08
CA ARG A 94 -3.80 40.03 -6.58
C ARG A 94 -3.25 38.93 -5.67
N ILE A 95 -3.88 38.73 -4.52
CA ILE A 95 -3.64 37.56 -3.69
C ILE A 95 -4.44 36.39 -4.28
N GLN A 96 -3.75 35.29 -4.55
CA GLN A 96 -4.36 34.03 -4.97
C GLN A 96 -4.11 32.99 -3.88
N SER A 97 -5.18 32.36 -3.41
CA SER A 97 -5.10 31.26 -2.47
C SER A 97 -4.75 29.95 -3.18
N SER A 98 -3.83 29.18 -2.61
CA SER A 98 -3.49 27.82 -2.99
C SER A 98 -3.84 26.85 -1.86
N LEU A 99 -4.31 25.66 -2.22
CA LEU A 99 -4.62 24.57 -1.30
C LEU A 99 -3.82 23.34 -1.72
N GLY A 100 -3.18 22.69 -0.77
CA GLY A 100 -2.45 21.44 -1.01
C GLY A 100 -2.23 20.65 0.26
N SER A 101 -1.57 19.51 0.11
CA SER A 101 -1.14 18.68 1.22
C SER A 101 0.36 18.83 1.48
N GLY A 102 0.77 18.45 2.69
CA GLY A 102 2.17 18.24 3.03
C GLY A 102 2.35 17.04 3.93
N VAL A 103 3.60 16.66 4.15
CA VAL A 103 3.99 15.55 5.03
C VAL A 103 5.00 16.05 6.05
N ILE A 104 4.73 15.81 7.33
CA ILE A 104 5.65 16.00 8.44
C ILE A 104 6.77 14.96 8.28
N PHE A 105 7.94 15.42 7.86
CA PHE A 105 9.08 14.57 7.55
C PHE A 105 10.02 14.39 8.75
N TYR A 106 10.08 15.37 9.66
CA TYR A 106 10.77 15.27 10.94
C TYR A 106 9.88 15.68 12.10
N SER A 107 10.12 15.07 13.26
CA SER A 107 9.37 15.30 14.51
C SER A 107 9.50 16.72 15.07
N ASN A 108 10.42 17.52 14.56
CA ASN A 108 10.55 18.94 14.89
C ASN A 108 9.57 19.84 14.11
N GLY A 109 8.69 19.25 13.29
CA GLY A 109 7.71 19.99 12.49
C GLY A 109 8.20 20.40 11.10
N TYR A 110 9.29 19.81 10.60
CA TYR A 110 9.71 20.03 9.21
C TYR A 110 8.74 19.34 8.24
N ILE A 111 8.09 20.14 7.40
CA ILE A 111 7.04 19.69 6.47
C ILE A 111 7.53 19.79 5.03
N LEU A 112 7.31 18.74 4.24
CA LEU A 112 7.53 18.71 2.81
C LEU A 112 6.22 18.93 2.05
N THR A 113 6.25 19.79 1.04
CA THR A 113 5.15 20.01 0.09
C THR A 113 5.72 20.44 -1.27
N ASN A 114 4.85 20.60 -2.25
CA ASN A 114 5.24 21.04 -3.59
C ASN A 114 5.47 22.55 -3.63
N GLN A 115 6.42 22.99 -4.44
CA GLN A 115 6.72 24.41 -4.63
C GLN A 115 5.51 25.22 -5.09
N HIS A 116 4.68 24.67 -5.98
CA HIS A 116 3.49 25.37 -6.48
C HIS A 116 2.41 25.58 -5.41
N VAL A 117 2.44 24.80 -4.31
CA VAL A 117 1.53 24.99 -3.18
C VAL A 117 1.92 26.23 -2.39
N ILE A 118 3.22 26.47 -2.18
CA ILE A 118 3.70 27.64 -1.42
C ILE A 118 3.81 28.89 -2.29
N GLY A 119 4.16 28.73 -3.57
CA GLY A 119 4.39 29.83 -4.51
C GLY A 119 5.65 30.64 -4.20
N ASP A 120 6.10 31.43 -5.18
CA ASP A 120 7.38 32.17 -5.09
C ASP A 120 7.27 33.47 -4.27
N ARG A 121 6.04 33.96 -4.06
CA ARG A 121 5.74 35.22 -3.36
C ARG A 121 4.60 35.02 -2.38
N ASN A 122 4.81 34.17 -1.38
CA ASN A 122 3.83 33.95 -0.34
C ASN A 122 3.62 35.19 0.55
N VAL A 123 2.42 35.32 1.06
CA VAL A 123 1.96 36.35 2.02
C VAL A 123 1.68 35.69 3.36
N GLY A 124 1.10 34.49 3.32
CA GLY A 124 0.76 33.70 4.48
C GLY A 124 0.73 32.21 4.13
N ILE A 125 1.09 31.38 5.12
CA ILE A 125 0.98 29.93 5.06
C ILE A 125 0.35 29.48 6.36
N THR A 126 -0.76 28.75 6.27
CA THR A 126 -1.45 28.13 7.40
C THR A 126 -1.41 26.62 7.22
N VAL A 127 -1.06 25.91 8.29
CA VAL A 127 -0.96 24.45 8.30
C VAL A 127 -1.94 23.90 9.32
N GLU A 128 -2.70 22.89 8.91
CA GLU A 128 -3.65 22.18 9.75
C GLU A 128 -3.36 20.67 9.68
N LEU A 129 -3.53 19.96 10.79
CA LEU A 129 -3.44 18.49 10.77
C LEU A 129 -4.55 17.93 9.89
N ALA A 130 -4.20 16.98 9.01
CA ALA A 130 -5.21 16.34 8.19
C ALA A 130 -6.13 15.49 9.08
N MET A 131 -7.43 15.65 8.90
CA MET A 131 -8.42 14.76 9.50
C MET A 131 -8.42 13.45 8.71
N VAL A 132 -8.14 12.34 9.38
CA VAL A 132 -8.24 10.98 8.80
C VAL A 132 -9.14 10.12 9.67
#